data_AF-A0A8J5F3T3-F1
#
_entry.id   AF-A0A8J5F3T3-F1
#
_cell.length_a   1.000
_cell.length_b   1.000
_cell.length_c   1.000
_cell.angle_alpha   90.00
_cell.angle_beta   90.00
_cell.angle_gamma   90.00
#
_symmetry.space_group_name_H-M   'P 1'
#
loop_
_entity.id
_entity.type
_entity.pdbx_description
1 polymer ?
#
loop_
_entity_poly.entity_id
_entity_poly.type
_entity_poly.pdbx_seq_one_letter_code
_entity_poly.pdbx_strand_id
1 'polypeptide(L)'
;MSWADMAQKDKLKEAAAQEEKTAESGRTSIEGAARVKREIAKKETGFSREQREEIHLRNVVRKMDFICLERANDKIVNILNVLEQHAGVFSTPEQKRIVDLVYEQQGKGKNHELGGVTAVV
;
A
#
# COMPACT_ATOMS: atom_id res chain seq x y z
N MET A 1 7.13 14.69 -5.56
CA MET A 1 7.25 13.22 -5.77
C MET A 1 5.88 12.69 -6.11
N SER A 2 5.74 11.86 -7.16
CA SER A 2 4.46 11.19 -7.44
C SER A 2 4.27 9.93 -6.58
N TRP A 3 3.03 9.48 -6.43
CA TRP A 3 2.68 8.23 -5.76
C TRP A 3 3.43 7.04 -6.40
N ALA A 4 3.46 6.96 -7.73
CA ALA A 4 4.19 5.90 -8.44
C ALA A 4 5.72 5.94 -8.25
N ASP A 5 6.29 7.13 -8.02
CA ASP A 5 7.72 7.26 -7.70
C ASP A 5 8.05 6.72 -6.29
N MET A 6 7.07 6.78 -5.38
CA MET A 6 7.22 6.28 -4.01
C MET A 6 7.16 4.76 -3.98
N ALA A 7 6.17 4.16 -4.64
CA ALA A 7 6.05 2.71 -4.75
C ALA A 7 7.30 2.04 -5.35
N GLN A 8 7.91 2.65 -6.38
CA GLN A 8 9.12 2.09 -6.98
C GLN A 8 10.34 2.21 -6.06
N LYS A 9 10.49 3.34 -5.34
CA LYS A 9 11.54 3.47 -4.31
C LYS A 9 11.39 2.41 -3.23
N ASP A 10 10.16 2.11 -2.83
CA ASP A 10 9.92 1.13 -1.77
C ASP A 10 10.12 -0.31 -2.28
N LYS A 11 9.71 -0.65 -3.51
CA LYS A 11 10.07 -1.92 -4.16
C LYS A 11 11.58 -2.12 -4.31
N LEU A 12 12.32 -1.08 -4.69
CA LEU A 12 13.79 -1.12 -4.79
C LEU A 12 14.44 -1.36 -3.42
N LYS A 13 13.92 -0.72 -2.37
CA LYS A 13 14.37 -0.95 -0.99
C LYS A 13 14.07 -2.37 -0.51
N GLU A 14 12.88 -2.90 -0.78
CA GLU A 14 12.53 -4.28 -0.43
C GLU A 14 13.37 -5.30 -1.19
N ALA A 15 13.64 -5.08 -2.48
CA ALA A 15 14.51 -5.93 -3.28
C ALA A 15 15.95 -5.93 -2.72
N ALA A 16 16.49 -4.76 -2.38
CA ALA A 16 17.81 -4.65 -1.76
C ALA A 16 17.87 -5.36 -0.40
N ALA A 17 16.84 -5.19 0.44
CA ALA A 17 16.76 -5.86 1.74
C ALA A 17 16.56 -7.39 1.64
N GLN A 18 15.91 -7.87 0.57
CA GLN A 18 15.81 -9.30 0.27
C GLN A 18 17.13 -9.88 -0.22
N GLU A 19 17.89 -9.16 -1.06
CA GLU A 19 19.21 -9.62 -1.51
C GLU A 19 20.17 -9.80 -0.34
N GLU A 20 20.19 -8.84 0.60
CA GLU A 20 21.03 -8.91 1.81
C GLU A 20 20.68 -10.13 2.67
N LYS A 21 19.38 -10.40 2.90
CA LYS A 21 18.91 -11.58 3.65
C LYS A 21 19.18 -12.91 2.94
N THR A 22 19.11 -12.95 1.61
CA THR A 22 19.42 -14.17 0.84
C THR A 22 20.91 -14.46 0.74
N ALA A 23 21.77 -13.44 0.84
CA ALA A 23 23.22 -13.62 0.89
C ALA A 23 23.67 -14.27 2.20
N GLU A 24 22.95 -14.07 3.30
CA GLU A 24 23.23 -14.69 4.61
C GLU A 24 22.74 -16.15 4.73
N SER A 25 21.74 -16.57 3.95
CA SER A 25 21.14 -17.92 4.03
C SER A 25 21.44 -18.75 2.78
N GLY A 26 22.64 -19.33 2.71
CA GLY A 26 23.15 -20.02 1.52
C GLY A 26 22.38 -21.27 1.05
N ARG A 27 22.25 -21.35 -0.29
CA ARG A 27 22.19 -22.53 -1.18
C ARG A 27 20.97 -23.47 -1.12
N THR A 28 19.99 -23.23 -2.01
CA THR A 28 19.49 -24.22 -3.01
C THR A 28 18.46 -23.57 -3.97
N SER A 29 18.68 -23.72 -5.28
CA SER A 29 17.77 -23.57 -6.45
C SER A 29 16.63 -22.52 -6.48
N ILE A 30 16.80 -21.31 -5.92
CA ILE A 30 15.84 -20.17 -6.05
C ILE A 30 16.24 -19.18 -7.17
N GLU A 31 17.35 -19.44 -7.87
CA GLU A 31 17.99 -18.50 -8.81
C GLU A 31 17.07 -18.03 -9.96
N GLY A 32 16.19 -18.91 -10.45
CA GLY A 32 15.24 -18.58 -11.52
C GLY A 32 14.17 -17.56 -11.08
N ALA A 33 13.55 -17.77 -9.92
CA ALA A 33 12.50 -16.86 -9.42
C ALA A 33 13.09 -15.51 -8.97
N ALA A 34 14.27 -15.53 -8.37
CA ALA A 34 15.01 -14.32 -8.01
C ALA A 34 15.39 -13.52 -9.25
N ARG A 35 15.90 -14.17 -10.31
CA ARG A 35 16.24 -13.52 -11.58
C ARG A 35 15.02 -12.91 -12.27
N VAL A 36 13.88 -13.61 -12.30
CA VAL A 36 12.62 -13.07 -12.85
C VAL A 36 12.17 -11.84 -12.06
N LYS A 37 12.20 -11.89 -10.72
CA LYS A 37 11.89 -10.71 -9.88
C LYS A 37 12.85 -9.54 -10.12
N ARG A 38 14.15 -9.81 -10.28
CA ARG A 38 15.19 -8.81 -10.56
C ARG A 38 15.03 -8.19 -11.95
N GLU A 39 14.65 -8.98 -12.96
CA GLU A 39 14.36 -8.50 -14.31
C GLU A 39 13.06 -7.71 -14.37
N ILE A 40 12.03 -8.09 -13.61
CA ILE A 40 10.80 -7.29 -13.44
C ILE A 40 11.10 -5.97 -12.75
N ALA A 41 11.88 -5.97 -11.66
CA ALA A 41 12.28 -4.76 -10.95
C ALA A 41 13.15 -3.83 -11.83
N LYS A 42 14.08 -4.39 -12.63
CA LYS A 42 14.85 -3.62 -13.63
C LYS A 42 13.96 -3.07 -14.74
N LYS A 43 12.98 -3.83 -15.24
CA LYS A 43 12.00 -3.32 -16.22
C LYS A 43 11.15 -2.20 -15.63
N GLU A 44 10.78 -2.29 -14.35
CA GLU A 44 10.03 -1.24 -13.66
C GLU A 44 10.81 0.07 -13.55
N THR A 45 12.15 0.02 -13.50
CA THR A 45 12.99 1.23 -13.59
C THR A 45 13.05 1.86 -14.98
N GLY A 46 12.61 1.15 -16.03
CA GLY A 46 12.59 1.62 -17.41
C GLY A 46 11.28 2.25 -17.88
N PHE A 47 10.23 2.24 -17.05
CA PHE A 47 8.95 2.86 -17.40
C PHE A 47 8.94 4.37 -17.13
N SER A 48 8.30 5.13 -18.01
CA SER A 48 8.05 6.55 -17.78
C SER A 48 7.21 6.75 -16.53
N ARG A 49 7.18 7.98 -15.99
CA ARG A 49 6.36 8.29 -14.81
C ARG A 49 4.87 7.99 -15.09
N GLU A 50 4.37 8.39 -16.24
CA GLU A 50 2.97 8.20 -16.67
C GLU A 50 2.64 6.70 -16.77
N GLN A 51 3.54 5.89 -17.33
CA GLN A 51 3.35 4.45 -17.42
C GLN A 51 3.29 3.78 -16.04
N ARG A 52 4.10 4.27 -15.09
CA ARG A 52 4.09 3.77 -13.71
C ARG A 52 2.78 4.14 -13.02
N GLU A 53 2.34 5.38 -13.15
CA GLU A 53 1.04 5.84 -12.65
C GLU A 53 -0.11 5.03 -13.29
N GLU A 54 -0.05 4.75 -14.59
CA GLU A 54 -1.05 3.94 -15.28
C GLU A 54 -1.11 2.50 -14.76
N ILE A 55 0.04 1.85 -14.56
CA ILE A 55 0.11 0.51 -13.95
C ILE A 55 -0.49 0.54 -12.54
N HIS A 56 -0.18 1.58 -11.75
CA HIS A 56 -0.75 1.76 -10.42
C HIS A 56 -2.27 1.91 -10.44
N LEU A 57 -2.80 2.75 -11.33
CA LEU A 57 -4.24 2.96 -11.48
C LEU A 57 -4.96 1.69 -11.92
N ARG A 58 -4.35 0.87 -12.79
CA ARG A 58 -4.91 -0.43 -13.21
C ARG A 58 -5.03 -1.44 -12.07
N ASN A 59 -4.25 -1.31 -11.00
CA ASN A 59 -4.34 -2.18 -9.83
C ASN A 59 -5.49 -1.81 -8.89
N VAL A 60 -6.12 -0.63 -9.07
CA VAL A 60 -7.26 -0.21 -8.27
C VAL A 60 -8.51 -0.96 -8.70
N VAL A 61 -9.03 -1.79 -7.80
CA VAL A 61 -10.27 -2.56 -8.00
C VAL A 61 -11.43 -1.81 -7.36
N ARG A 62 -12.52 -1.63 -8.11
CA ARG A 62 -13.74 -0.97 -7.65
C ARG A 62 -14.86 -1.98 -7.54
N LYS A 63 -15.54 -1.98 -6.40
CA LYS A 63 -16.68 -2.86 -6.11
C LYS A 63 -17.88 -1.99 -5.73
N MET A 64 -19.02 -2.21 -6.38
CA MET A 64 -20.27 -1.44 -6.19
C MET A 64 -21.52 -2.33 -6.06
N ASP A 65 -21.36 -3.65 -6.07
CA ASP A 65 -22.43 -4.65 -6.02
C ASP A 65 -22.92 -4.92 -4.59
N PHE A 66 -22.94 -3.88 -3.74
CA PHE A 66 -23.42 -3.99 -2.37
C PHE A 66 -24.94 -3.96 -2.31
N ILE A 67 -25.52 -4.97 -1.67
CA ILE A 67 -26.96 -5.10 -1.47
C ILE A 67 -27.24 -5.23 0.01
N CYS A 68 -27.97 -4.28 0.57
CA CYS A 68 -28.62 -4.39 1.87
C CYS A 68 -30.03 -3.81 1.76
N LEU A 69 -31.03 -4.67 1.76
CA LEU A 69 -32.43 -4.28 1.62
C LEU A 69 -33.03 -4.01 2.99
N GLU A 70 -33.45 -2.77 3.22
CA GLU A 70 -34.13 -2.36 4.45
C GLU A 70 -35.47 -1.69 4.16
N ARG A 71 -36.35 -1.69 5.15
CA ARG A 71 -37.65 -1.03 5.08
C ARG A 71 -37.52 0.41 5.58
N ALA A 72 -37.61 1.37 4.67
CA ALA A 72 -37.62 2.79 4.98
C ALA A 72 -38.90 3.42 4.40
N ASN A 73 -39.69 4.09 5.25
CA ASN A 73 -40.96 4.72 4.85
C ASN A 73 -41.88 3.76 4.06
N ASP A 74 -42.09 2.55 4.59
CA ASP A 74 -42.87 1.46 3.98
C ASP A 74 -42.38 0.93 2.62
N LYS A 75 -41.22 1.39 2.14
CA LYS A 75 -40.59 0.92 0.90
C LYS A 75 -39.37 0.06 1.21
N ILE A 76 -39.15 -0.98 0.40
CA ILE A 76 -37.91 -1.76 0.42
C ILE A 76 -36.88 -0.98 -0.41
N VAL A 77 -35.77 -0.60 0.19
CA VAL A 77 -34.70 0.18 -0.45
C VAL A 77 -33.34 -0.47 -0.20
N ASN A 78 -32.43 -0.37 -1.18
CA ASN A 78 -31.03 -0.74 -0.98
C ASN A 78 -30.29 0.42 -0.30
N ILE A 79 -29.98 0.30 0.99
CA ILE A 79 -29.28 1.35 1.74
C ILE A 79 -27.80 1.52 1.35
N LEU A 80 -27.24 0.53 0.65
CA LEU A 80 -25.84 0.55 0.19
C LEU A 80 -25.69 0.94 -1.29
N ASN A 81 -26.76 1.39 -1.96
CA ASN A 81 -26.79 1.62 -3.41
C ASN A 81 -25.74 2.63 -3.94
N VAL A 82 -25.19 3.47 -3.06
CA VAL A 82 -24.16 4.47 -3.39
C VAL A 82 -22.78 4.13 -2.82
N LEU A 83 -22.67 3.00 -2.11
CA LEU A 83 -21.41 2.61 -1.50
C LEU A 83 -20.48 2.02 -2.57
N GLU A 84 -19.27 2.54 -2.63
CA GLU A 84 -18.21 2.06 -3.51
C GLU A 84 -16.99 1.70 -2.67
N GLN A 85 -16.49 0.49 -2.83
CA GLN A 85 -15.26 0.04 -2.17
C GLN A 85 -14.12 0.05 -3.19
N HIS A 86 -13.06 0.78 -2.88
CA HIS A 86 -11.80 0.76 -3.63
C HIS A 86 -10.78 -0.10 -2.90
N ALA A 87 -10.18 -1.05 -3.61
CA ALA A 87 -9.08 -1.88 -3.14
C ALA A 87 -7.86 -1.70 -4.04
N GLY A 88 -6.66 -1.99 -3.53
CA GLY A 88 -5.42 -1.85 -4.31
C GLY A 88 -4.96 -0.42 -4.54
N VAL A 89 -5.55 0.56 -3.83
CA VAL A 89 -5.16 1.98 -3.89
C VAL A 89 -3.72 2.18 -3.43
N PHE A 90 -3.33 1.55 -2.32
CA PHE A 90 -1.97 1.53 -1.82
C PHE A 90 -1.31 0.19 -2.13
N SER A 91 -0.09 0.24 -2.61
CA SER A 91 0.76 -0.95 -2.75
C SER A 91 1.17 -1.51 -1.37
N THR A 92 1.58 -2.79 -1.31
CA THR A 92 2.03 -3.43 -0.05
C THR A 92 3.11 -2.63 0.69
N PRO A 93 4.15 -2.08 0.02
CA PRO A 93 5.16 -1.29 0.71
C PRO A 93 4.60 0.03 1.28
N GLU A 94 3.66 0.66 0.58
CA GLU A 94 3.01 1.90 1.04
C GLU A 94 2.11 1.64 2.24
N GLN A 95 1.34 0.54 2.22
CA GLN A 95 0.54 0.12 3.36
C GLN A 95 1.42 -0.08 4.60
N LYS A 96 2.56 -0.79 4.45
CA LYS A 96 3.52 -0.97 5.54
C LYS A 96 4.03 0.37 6.08
N ARG A 97 4.42 1.28 5.19
CA ARG A 97 4.94 2.59 5.58
C ARG A 97 3.91 3.45 6.31
N ILE A 98 2.65 3.41 5.86
CA ILE A 98 1.54 4.09 6.54
C ILE A 98 1.38 3.52 7.95
N VAL A 99 1.38 2.19 8.09
CA VAL A 99 1.29 1.51 9.39
C VAL A 99 2.46 1.90 10.30
N ASP A 100 3.69 1.86 9.79
CA ASP A 100 4.89 2.25 10.53
C ASP A 100 4.80 3.71 11.02
N LEU A 101 4.35 4.63 10.16
CA LEU A 101 4.15 6.03 10.51
C LEU A 101 3.07 6.22 11.59
N VAL A 102 1.98 5.46 11.52
CA VAL A 102 0.92 5.49 12.55
C VAL A 102 1.49 5.06 13.90
N TYR A 103 2.27 3.98 13.95
CA TYR A 103 2.91 3.53 15.19
C TYR A 103 3.93 4.55 15.73
N GLU A 104 4.72 5.17 14.85
CA GLU A 104 5.63 6.24 15.24
C GLU A 104 4.88 7.41 15.88
N GLN A 105 3.78 7.85 15.28
CA GLN A 105 2.96 8.94 15.82
C GLN A 105 2.29 8.55 17.14
N GLN A 106 1.81 7.32 17.28
CA GLN A 106 1.27 6.83 18.56
C GLN A 106 2.33 6.85 19.67
N GLY A 107 3.58 6.49 19.36
CA GLY A 107 4.70 6.58 20.29
C GLY A 107 4.96 8.01 20.74
N LYS A 108 5.07 8.95 19.78
CA LYS A 108 5.24 10.38 20.07
C LYS A 108 4.09 10.93 20.91
N GLY A 109 2.85 10.51 20.64
CA GLY A 109 1.68 10.91 21.43
C GLY A 109 1.77 10.45 22.88
N LYS A 110 2.16 9.19 23.12
CA LYS A 110 2.38 8.66 24.48
C LYS A 110 3.52 9.38 25.21
N ASN A 111 4.53 9.82 24.48
CA ASN A 111 5.66 10.57 25.03
C ASN A 111 5.39 12.08 25.17
N HIS A 112 4.19 12.56 24.85
CA HIS A 112 3.84 14.00 24.85
C HIS A 112 4.73 14.84 23.91
N GLU A 113 5.27 14.22 22.87
CA GLU A 113 6.14 14.85 21.85
C GLU A 113 5.32 15.42 20.68
N LEU A 114 4.00 15.19 20.65
CA LEU A 114 3.08 15.82 19.70
C LEU A 114 2.62 17.17 20.24
N GLY A 115 2.66 18.21 19.39
CA GLY A 115 2.26 19.57 19.77
C GLY A 115 0.77 19.66 20.10
N GLY A 116 0.45 19.57 21.38
CA GLY A 116 -0.87 19.80 21.95
C GLY A 116 -0.70 20.33 23.38
N VAL A 117 -1.37 21.43 23.67
CA VAL A 117 -1.26 22.21 24.92
C VAL A 117 -1.37 21.28 26.13
N THR A 118 -0.34 21.29 26.96
CA THR A 118 -0.37 20.79 28.33
C THR A 118 -1.51 21.49 29.07
N ALA A 119 -2.69 20.86 29.13
CA ALA A 119 -3.68 21.24 30.13
C ALA A 119 -3.12 20.79 31.48
N VAL A 120 -2.37 21.69 32.12
CA VAL A 120 -2.05 21.60 33.54
C VAL A 120 -3.40 21.69 34.26
N VAL A 121 -3.87 20.56 34.79
CA VAL A 121 -4.98 20.49 35.74
C VAL A 121 -4.39 20.55 37.15
#